data_AF-A0A934Z407-F1
#
_entry.id   AF-A0A934Z407-F1
#
_cell.length_a   1.000
_cell.length_b   1.000
_cell.length_c   1.000
_cell.angle_alpha   90.00
_cell.angle_beta   90.00
_cell.angle_gamma   90.00
#
_symmetry.space_group_name_H-M   'P 1'
#
loop_
_entity.id
_entity.type
_entity.pdbx_description
1 polymer ?
#
loop_
_entity_poly.entity_id
_entity_poly.type
_entity_poly.pdbx_seq_one_letter_code
_entity_poly.pdbx_strand_id
1 'polypeptide(L)'
;MTPKDWIKIVAGMLGIFLVGMIVVSGVNAGKRKVGEIATTASTLSIPMLGAPFRINDLKLGSLQQLQVKRSAPDRIEGFELTITLNDSVDVERFADCELTVTDAQQIDNKMHFACLTEADSGFADLVQFGTITFKPSGQRHRLMLPSSVAEDLRNGTDGQANDTVSRRDSAGNVNIKINGEQVVDIQGSDSGGRIQIRDPKTGKLIVDIQGGENGGTVKIDGKTTAKATSTGH
;
A
#
# COMPACT_ATOMS: atom_id res chain seq x y z
N MET A 1 6.00 41.54 -44.62
CA MET A 1 5.88 40.81 -43.34
C MET A 1 6.89 41.44 -42.39
N THR A 2 6.43 42.05 -41.29
CA THR A 2 7.33 42.93 -40.51
C THR A 2 8.07 42.13 -39.44
N PRO A 3 9.33 42.47 -39.10
CA PRO A 3 10.11 41.78 -38.07
C PRO A 3 9.42 41.73 -36.69
N LYS A 4 8.44 42.62 -36.45
CA LYS A 4 7.62 42.65 -35.24
C LYS A 4 6.63 41.48 -35.14
N ASP A 5 6.21 40.91 -36.27
CA ASP A 5 5.25 39.79 -36.31
C ASP A 5 5.95 38.46 -36.00
N TRP A 6 7.23 38.33 -36.38
CA TRP A 6 8.03 37.13 -36.14
C TRP A 6 8.34 36.93 -34.65
N ILE A 7 8.61 38.01 -33.92
CA ILE A 7 8.91 37.97 -32.47
C ILE A 7 7.73 37.43 -31.66
N LYS A 8 6.48 37.75 -32.04
CA LYS A 8 5.29 37.26 -31.34
C LYS A 8 5.11 35.75 -31.50
N ILE A 9 5.45 35.21 -32.67
CA ILE A 9 5.37 33.77 -32.93
C ILE A 9 6.43 33.02 -32.13
N VAL A 10 7.67 33.51 -32.14
CA VAL A 10 8.78 32.89 -31.38
C VAL A 10 8.50 32.93 -29.87
N ALA A 11 7.99 34.05 -29.35
CA ALA A 11 7.63 34.17 -27.94
C ALA A 11 6.52 33.20 -27.52
N GLY A 12 5.52 32.98 -28.39
CA GLY A 12 4.46 32.00 -28.15
C GLY A 12 4.98 30.56 -28.06
N MET A 13 5.88 30.16 -28.96
CA MET A 13 6.45 28.81 -28.96
C MET A 13 7.35 28.56 -27.74
N LEU A 14 8.13 29.57 -27.31
CA LEU A 14 8.99 29.47 -26.13
C LEU A 14 8.19 29.25 -24.83
N GLY A 15 7.03 29.92 -24.70
CA GLY A 15 6.15 29.77 -23.54
C GLY A 15 5.63 28.34 -23.36
N ILE A 16 5.17 27.71 -24.45
CA ILE A 16 4.67 26.32 -24.42
C ILE A 16 5.81 25.35 -24.08
N PHE A 17 7.01 25.59 -24.61
CA PHE A 17 8.18 24.75 -24.37
C PHE A 17 8.64 24.80 -22.91
N LEU A 18 8.63 25.98 -22.29
CA LEU A 18 8.96 26.15 -20.87
C LEU A 18 7.99 25.40 -19.95
N VAL A 19 6.68 25.49 -20.22
CA VAL A 19 5.67 24.76 -19.44
C VAL A 19 5.87 23.25 -19.61
N GLY A 20 6.11 22.78 -20.83
CA GLY A 20 6.39 21.37 -21.11
C GLY A 20 7.63 20.84 -20.36
N MET A 21 8.73 21.60 -20.37
CA MET A 21 9.95 21.22 -19.65
C MET A 21 9.75 21.18 -18.13
N ILE A 22 8.98 22.11 -17.54
CA ILE A 22 8.72 22.11 -16.10
C ILE A 22 7.95 20.85 -15.69
N VAL A 23 6.93 20.45 -16.45
CA VAL A 23 6.13 19.25 -16.18
C VAL A 23 6.98 17.99 -16.29
N VAL A 24 7.76 17.84 -17.37
CA VAL A 24 8.59 16.64 -17.59
C VAL A 24 9.73 16.55 -16.58
N SER A 25 10.35 17.68 -16.22
CA SER A 25 11.42 17.71 -15.24
C SER A 25 10.92 17.40 -13.82
N GLY A 26 9.72 17.87 -13.47
CA GLY A 26 9.06 17.52 -12.20
C GLY A 26 8.76 16.03 -12.07
N VAL A 27 8.24 15.40 -13.13
CA VAL A 27 7.91 13.96 -13.12
C VAL A 27 9.18 13.09 -13.08
N ASN A 28 10.22 13.45 -13.83
CA ASN A 28 11.48 12.69 -13.86
C ASN A 28 12.31 12.86 -12.57
N ALA A 29 12.27 14.03 -11.93
CA ALA A 29 12.87 14.23 -10.62
C ALA A 29 12.17 13.40 -9.53
N GLY A 30 10.85 13.19 -9.64
CA GLY A 30 10.10 12.30 -8.77
C GLY A 30 10.56 10.84 -8.87
N LYS A 31 10.71 10.30 -10.09
CA LYS A 31 11.07 8.89 -10.33
C LYS A 31 12.44 8.50 -9.78
N ARG A 32 13.44 9.38 -9.81
CA ARG A 32 14.78 9.08 -9.26
C ARG A 32 14.81 8.93 -7.74
N LYS A 33 13.89 9.57 -7.01
CA LYS A 33 13.78 9.40 -5.54
C LYS A 33 13.05 8.12 -5.12
N VAL A 34 12.26 7.49 -5.99
CA VAL A 34 11.50 6.29 -5.61
C VAL A 34 12.35 5.02 -5.67
N GLY A 35 13.34 4.96 -6.57
CA GLY A 35 14.22 3.80 -6.72
C GLY A 35 15.19 3.57 -5.55
N GLU A 36 15.59 4.64 -4.84
CA GLU A 36 16.51 4.55 -3.69
C GLU A 36 15.80 4.28 -2.35
N ILE A 37 14.48 4.51 -2.27
CA ILE A 37 13.67 4.27 -1.06
C ILE A 37 13.22 2.79 -0.97
N ALA A 38 13.19 2.07 -2.09
CA ALA A 38 12.72 0.69 -2.14
C ALA A 38 13.72 -0.36 -1.58
N THR A 39 15.00 -0.01 -1.43
CA THR A 39 16.07 -0.96 -1.02
C THR A 39 16.63 -0.71 0.38
N THR A 40 16.25 0.39 1.05
CA THR A 40 16.77 0.70 2.39
C THR A 40 15.68 0.44 3.43
N ALA A 41 16.03 -0.29 4.50
CA ALA A 41 15.23 -0.53 5.70
C ALA A 41 14.90 0.78 6.45
N SER A 42 14.20 1.66 5.77
CA SER A 42 13.92 3.03 6.17
C SER A 42 12.52 3.08 6.77
N THR A 43 12.44 3.74 7.94
CA THR A 43 11.20 3.97 8.66
C THR A 43 10.20 4.67 7.74
N LEU A 44 9.04 4.05 7.51
CA LEU A 44 7.99 4.65 6.70
C LEU A 44 7.11 5.52 7.60
N SER A 45 7.21 6.83 7.43
CA SER A 45 6.38 7.79 8.16
C SER A 45 5.16 8.17 7.35
N ILE A 46 3.97 7.80 7.83
CA ILE A 46 2.68 8.09 7.21
C ILE A 46 2.00 9.21 8.04
N PRO A 47 1.76 10.40 7.47
CA PRO A 47 1.00 11.44 8.15
C PRO A 47 -0.46 11.01 8.27
N MET A 48 -0.99 10.99 9.49
CA MET A 48 -2.37 10.58 9.78
C MET A 48 -3.23 11.83 9.90
N LEU A 49 -3.52 12.49 8.77
CA LEU A 49 -4.27 13.76 8.80
C LEU A 49 -5.73 13.53 9.20
N GLY A 50 -6.08 13.96 10.42
CA GLY A 50 -7.47 14.07 10.87
C GLY A 50 -8.06 12.85 11.57
N ALA A 51 -7.28 11.77 11.76
CA ALA A 51 -7.75 10.59 12.49
C ALA A 51 -7.87 10.91 13.99
N PRO A 52 -9.06 10.75 14.61
CA PRO A 52 -9.26 11.03 16.03
C PRO A 52 -8.68 9.92 16.91
N PHE A 53 -8.05 10.29 18.03
CA PHE A 53 -7.66 9.34 19.06
C PHE A 53 -8.81 9.19 20.06
N ARG A 54 -9.34 7.97 20.20
CA ARG A 54 -10.45 7.66 21.11
C ARG A 54 -10.11 6.52 22.05
N ILE A 55 -10.48 6.67 23.32
CA ILE A 55 -10.50 5.59 24.31
C ILE A 55 -11.90 5.51 24.90
N ASN A 56 -12.51 4.32 24.87
CA ASN A 56 -13.90 4.11 25.32
C ASN A 56 -14.87 5.13 24.70
N ASP A 57 -14.78 5.32 23.37
CA ASP A 57 -15.54 6.28 22.56
C ASP A 57 -15.33 7.78 22.86
N LEU A 58 -14.57 8.11 23.90
CA LEU A 58 -14.23 9.50 24.21
C LEU A 58 -13.07 9.95 23.33
N LYS A 59 -13.27 11.02 22.55
CA LYS A 59 -12.22 11.66 21.76
C LYS A 59 -11.28 12.46 22.67
N LEU A 60 -10.03 12.02 22.75
CA LEU A 60 -9.01 12.60 23.63
C LEU A 60 -7.95 13.39 22.87
N GLY A 61 -7.89 13.23 21.56
CA GLY A 61 -6.91 13.91 20.72
C GLY A 61 -7.03 13.56 19.25
N SER A 62 -5.92 13.67 18.55
CA SER A 62 -5.76 13.27 17.16
C SER A 62 -4.45 12.52 16.96
N LEU A 63 -4.47 11.53 16.08
CA LEU A 63 -3.26 10.91 15.57
C LEU A 63 -2.59 11.92 14.64
N GLN A 64 -1.30 12.14 14.83
CA GLN A 64 -0.50 13.02 13.97
C GLN A 64 0.28 12.21 12.96
N GLN A 65 0.90 11.12 13.41
CA GLN A 65 1.88 10.38 12.62
C GLN A 65 1.89 8.90 13.04
N LEU A 66 1.93 8.03 12.04
CA LEU A 66 2.21 6.61 12.20
C LEU A 66 3.53 6.30 11.52
N GLN A 67 4.50 5.83 12.29
CA GLN A 67 5.78 5.36 11.78
C GLN A 67 5.82 3.84 11.88
N VAL A 68 6.04 3.18 10.75
CA VAL A 68 6.18 1.72 10.70
C VAL A 68 7.66 1.37 10.78
N LYS A 69 8.05 0.64 11.83
CA LYS A 69 9.39 0.08 11.99
C LYS A 69 9.47 -1.27 11.30
N ARG A 70 10.42 -1.39 10.39
CA ARG A 70 10.64 -2.60 9.59
C ARG A 70 12.11 -2.98 9.63
N SER A 71 12.41 -4.24 9.90
CA SER A 71 13.77 -4.78 9.76
C SER A 71 14.06 -5.25 8.33
N ALA A 72 13.01 -5.63 7.59
CA ALA A 72 13.06 -6.06 6.21
C ALA A 72 11.78 -5.59 5.47
N PRO A 73 11.74 -5.55 4.13
CA PRO A 73 10.58 -5.07 3.38
C PRO A 73 9.25 -5.75 3.74
N ASP A 74 9.33 -7.02 4.13
CA ASP A 74 8.23 -7.93 4.50
C ASP A 74 8.07 -8.12 6.01
N ARG A 75 8.97 -7.59 6.85
CA ARG A 75 8.96 -7.80 8.31
C ARG A 75 8.74 -6.50 9.07
N ILE A 76 7.59 -6.40 9.74
CA ILE A 76 7.26 -5.27 10.62
C ILE A 76 7.67 -5.62 12.05
N GLU A 77 8.58 -4.84 12.62
CA GLU A 77 9.00 -5.01 14.02
C GLU A 77 8.05 -4.30 14.99
N GLY A 78 7.44 -3.20 14.54
CA GLY A 78 6.54 -2.45 15.38
C GLY A 78 6.02 -1.15 14.79
N PHE A 79 5.23 -0.44 15.59
CA PHE A 79 4.70 0.88 15.26
C PHE A 79 5.15 1.94 16.26
N GLU A 80 5.42 3.14 15.76
CA GLU A 80 5.57 4.35 16.55
C GLU A 80 4.46 5.33 16.19
N LEU A 81 3.53 5.55 17.11
CA LEU A 81 2.43 6.49 16.92
C LEU A 81 2.74 7.78 17.66
N THR A 82 2.47 8.91 17.01
CA THR A 82 2.48 10.22 17.66
C THR A 82 1.07 10.75 17.74
N ILE A 83 0.62 11.06 18.95
CA ILE A 83 -0.75 11.48 19.25
C ILE A 83 -0.69 12.85 19.92
N THR A 84 -1.45 13.80 19.39
CA THR A 84 -1.64 15.11 20.03
C THR A 84 -2.88 15.03 20.90
N LEU A 85 -2.72 15.17 22.21
CA LEU A 85 -3.83 15.20 23.15
C LEU A 85 -4.47 16.59 23.17
N ASN A 86 -5.76 16.64 23.50
CA ASN A 86 -6.45 17.90 23.76
C ASN A 86 -5.97 18.48 25.11
N ASP A 87 -5.96 19.81 25.24
CA ASP A 87 -5.49 20.51 26.44
C ASP A 87 -6.21 20.12 27.74
N SER A 88 -7.42 19.54 27.64
CA SER A 88 -8.22 19.08 28.77
C SER A 88 -7.90 17.66 29.26
N VAL A 89 -6.99 16.95 28.59
CA VAL A 89 -6.67 15.56 28.92
C VAL A 89 -5.36 15.53 29.71
N ASP A 90 -5.47 15.13 30.98
CA ASP A 90 -4.31 14.83 31.81
C ASP A 90 -3.60 13.57 31.31
N VAL A 91 -2.28 13.62 31.11
CA VAL A 91 -1.51 12.48 30.61
C VAL A 91 -1.23 11.46 31.72
N GLU A 92 -1.24 11.90 32.98
CA GLU A 92 -0.99 11.04 34.14
C GLU A 92 -2.01 9.91 34.27
N ARG A 93 -3.22 10.12 33.74
CA ARG A 93 -4.28 9.11 33.68
C ARG A 93 -3.91 7.84 32.90
N PHE A 94 -2.87 7.90 32.05
CA PHE A 94 -2.40 6.77 31.27
C PHE A 94 -1.20 6.06 31.93
N ALA A 95 -0.69 6.56 33.06
CA ALA A 95 0.50 6.01 33.71
C ALA A 95 0.32 4.54 34.14
N ASP A 96 -0.89 4.18 34.56
CA ASP A 96 -1.21 2.85 35.10
C ASP A 96 -1.87 1.91 34.09
N CYS A 97 -1.85 2.24 32.79
CA CYS A 97 -2.41 1.36 31.78
C CYS A 97 -1.58 1.26 30.52
N GLU A 98 -1.73 0.10 29.87
CA GLU A 98 -1.19 -0.16 28.55
C GLU A 98 -2.26 0.05 27.50
N LEU A 99 -1.84 0.61 26.37
CA LEU A 99 -2.75 0.94 25.28
C LEU A 99 -2.76 -0.23 24.29
N THR A 100 -3.96 -0.69 23.96
CA THR A 100 -4.18 -1.71 22.92
C THR A 100 -5.14 -1.18 21.86
N VAL A 101 -5.06 -1.74 20.65
CA VAL A 101 -6.00 -1.45 19.56
C VAL A 101 -7.05 -2.56 19.52
N THR A 102 -8.32 -2.19 19.66
CA THR A 102 -9.42 -3.17 19.70
C THR A 102 -9.73 -3.76 18.32
N ASP A 103 -9.49 -2.98 17.27
CA ASP A 103 -9.66 -3.40 15.86
C ASP A 103 -8.40 -3.05 15.06
N ALA A 104 -7.36 -3.86 15.22
CA ALA A 104 -6.09 -3.67 14.52
C ALA A 104 -6.18 -3.94 13.01
N GLN A 105 -7.26 -4.58 12.54
CA GLN A 105 -7.45 -4.90 11.12
C GLN A 105 -7.95 -3.69 10.33
N GLN A 106 -8.63 -2.74 10.98
CA GLN A 106 -9.14 -1.52 10.35
C GLN A 106 -8.33 -0.29 10.79
N ILE A 107 -7.25 0.02 10.07
CA ILE A 107 -6.52 1.28 10.25
C ILE A 107 -7.27 2.41 9.53
N ASP A 108 -8.41 2.82 10.09
CA ASP A 108 -9.22 3.93 9.57
C ASP A 108 -9.69 4.88 10.69
N ASN A 109 -10.63 5.77 10.37
CA ASN A 109 -11.20 6.75 11.30
C ASN A 109 -12.01 6.14 12.46
N LYS A 110 -12.18 4.82 12.45
CA LYS A 110 -12.86 4.00 13.46
C LYS A 110 -11.86 3.19 14.30
N MET A 111 -10.55 3.45 14.21
CA MET A 111 -9.62 2.83 15.14
C MET A 111 -9.97 3.22 16.58
N HIS A 112 -10.25 2.22 17.42
CA HIS A 112 -10.52 2.38 18.84
C HIS A 112 -9.31 1.88 19.65
N PHE A 113 -8.95 2.66 20.66
CA PHE A 113 -7.95 2.27 21.64
C PHE A 113 -8.64 1.89 22.93
N ALA A 114 -8.12 0.86 23.59
CA ALA A 114 -8.50 0.52 24.95
C ALA A 114 -7.28 0.67 25.87
N CYS A 115 -7.55 1.06 27.10
CA CYS A 115 -6.58 1.20 28.18
C CYS A 115 -6.82 0.01 29.09
N LEU A 116 -5.86 -0.91 29.13
CA LEU A 116 -5.94 -2.17 29.86
C LEU A 116 -4.85 -2.23 30.93
N THR A 117 -5.15 -2.94 32.00
CA THR A 117 -4.29 -3.21 33.14
C THR A 117 -4.02 -4.71 33.23
N GLU A 118 -3.02 -5.11 34.03
CA GLU A 118 -2.72 -6.53 34.26
C GLU A 118 -3.88 -7.32 34.91
N ALA A 119 -4.83 -6.61 35.54
CA ALA A 119 -6.02 -7.22 36.14
C ALA A 119 -7.10 -7.57 35.11
N ASP A 120 -7.01 -7.03 33.88
CA ASP A 120 -8.00 -7.26 32.85
C ASP A 120 -7.80 -8.63 32.18
N SER A 121 -8.89 -9.39 32.05
CA SER A 121 -8.86 -10.77 31.49
C SER A 121 -8.25 -10.89 30.08
N GLY A 122 -8.25 -9.80 29.30
CA GLY A 122 -7.66 -9.76 27.96
C GLY A 122 -6.16 -9.46 27.93
N PHE A 123 -5.55 -9.10 29.05
CA PHE A 123 -4.15 -8.64 29.09
C PHE A 123 -3.14 -9.78 28.83
N ALA A 124 -3.46 -11.00 29.25
CA ALA A 124 -2.53 -12.13 29.20
C ALA A 124 -2.10 -12.54 27.78
N ASP A 125 -2.92 -12.24 26.75
CA ASP A 125 -2.64 -12.56 25.35
C ASP A 125 -2.08 -11.34 24.57
N LEU A 126 -1.74 -10.26 25.28
CA LEU A 126 -1.18 -9.07 24.66
C LEU A 126 0.34 -9.09 24.70
N VAL A 127 0.94 -8.77 23.56
CA VAL A 127 2.38 -8.59 23.44
C VAL A 127 2.70 -7.16 23.04
N GLN A 128 3.83 -6.66 23.54
CA GLN A 128 4.31 -5.35 23.11
C GLN A 128 4.70 -5.40 21.63
N PHE A 129 4.10 -4.50 20.86
CA PHE A 129 4.36 -4.37 19.43
C PHE A 129 4.84 -2.98 19.04
N GLY A 130 4.64 -1.95 19.88
CA GLY A 130 5.05 -0.61 19.52
C GLY A 130 5.10 0.35 20.68
N THR A 131 5.14 1.63 20.33
CA THR A 131 5.19 2.75 21.28
C THR A 131 4.27 3.87 20.80
N ILE A 132 3.50 4.44 21.73
CA ILE A 132 2.72 5.67 21.53
C ILE A 132 3.45 6.81 22.23
N THR A 133 3.65 7.93 21.54
CA THR A 133 4.17 9.17 22.11
C THR A 133 3.08 10.23 22.16
N PHE A 134 2.78 10.75 23.34
CA PHE A 134 1.82 11.83 23.54
C PHE A 134 2.48 13.21 23.41
N LYS A 135 1.80 14.12 22.73
CA LYS A 135 2.16 15.54 22.66
C LYS A 135 1.13 16.39 23.40
N PRO A 136 1.56 17.46 24.10
CA PRO A 136 2.93 18.00 24.12
C PRO A 136 3.89 17.37 25.15
N SER A 137 3.42 16.47 26.02
CA SER A 137 4.21 15.96 27.16
C SER A 137 5.48 15.18 26.77
N GLY A 138 5.49 14.54 25.60
CA GLY A 138 6.56 13.65 25.18
C GLY A 138 6.54 12.27 25.85
N GLN A 139 5.53 11.99 26.68
CA GLN A 139 5.40 10.72 27.40
C GLN A 139 5.19 9.56 26.43
N ARG A 140 5.84 8.43 26.72
CA ARG A 140 5.80 7.22 25.90
C ARG A 140 5.06 6.10 26.63
N HIS A 141 4.13 5.47 25.94
CA HIS A 141 3.39 4.29 26.42
C HIS A 141 3.62 3.12 25.48
N ARG A 142 3.53 1.89 25.99
CA ARG A 142 3.66 0.72 25.13
C ARG A 142 2.35 0.53 24.37
N LEU A 143 2.50 0.20 23.09
CA LEU A 143 1.40 -0.27 22.28
C LEU A 143 1.41 -1.79 22.32
N MET A 144 0.35 -2.33 22.88
CA MET A 144 0.10 -3.75 23.00
C MET A 144 -0.83 -4.20 21.87
N LEU A 145 -0.64 -5.42 21.38
CA LEU A 145 -1.51 -6.07 20.40
C LEU A 145 -1.71 -7.54 20.80
N PRO A 146 -2.81 -8.19 20.39
CA PRO A 146 -2.95 -9.64 20.51
C PRO A 146 -1.75 -10.36 19.89
N SER A 147 -1.28 -11.42 20.55
CA SER A 147 -0.11 -12.20 20.12
C SER A 147 -0.21 -12.68 18.66
N SER A 148 -1.39 -13.19 18.27
CA SER A 148 -1.67 -13.63 16.89
C SER A 148 -1.49 -12.52 15.86
N VAL A 149 -2.04 -11.33 16.13
CA VAL A 149 -1.93 -10.18 15.23
C VAL A 149 -0.49 -9.69 15.14
N ALA A 150 0.24 -9.67 16.26
CA ALA A 150 1.65 -9.28 16.28
C ALA A 150 2.54 -10.26 15.50
N GLU A 151 2.24 -11.56 15.56
CA GLU A 151 2.95 -12.59 14.78
C GLU A 151 2.66 -12.46 13.29
N ASP A 152 1.40 -12.26 12.90
CA ASP A 152 1.02 -12.02 11.50
C ASP A 152 1.73 -10.78 10.92
N LEU A 153 1.84 -9.70 11.70
CA LEU A 153 2.56 -8.50 11.27
C LEU A 153 4.08 -8.71 11.18
N ARG A 154 4.68 -9.50 12.09
CA ARG A 154 6.12 -9.80 12.09
C ARG A 154 6.53 -10.72 10.96
N ASN A 155 5.72 -11.73 10.67
CA ASN A 155 6.02 -12.68 9.60
C ASN A 155 5.74 -12.08 8.22
N GLY A 156 5.19 -10.87 8.18
CA GLY A 156 4.63 -10.28 6.99
C GLY A 156 3.28 -10.92 6.72
N THR A 157 2.36 -10.14 6.15
CA THR A 157 1.16 -10.72 5.56
C THR A 157 1.59 -11.54 4.33
N ASP A 158 2.07 -12.77 4.54
CA ASP A 158 1.85 -13.86 3.60
C ASP A 158 0.34 -13.98 3.50
N GLY A 159 -0.26 -13.18 2.61
CA GLY A 159 -1.68 -12.92 2.56
C GLY A 159 -2.50 -14.17 2.80
N GLN A 160 -3.00 -14.30 4.04
CA GLN A 160 -4.13 -15.14 4.37
C GLN A 160 -5.44 -14.38 4.10
N ALA A 161 -5.37 -13.28 3.35
CA ALA A 161 -6.44 -13.00 2.41
C ALA A 161 -6.45 -14.18 1.43
N ASN A 162 -7.61 -14.78 1.15
CA ASN A 162 -7.79 -15.74 0.05
C ASN A 162 -7.49 -15.13 -1.34
N ASP A 163 -6.77 -14.01 -1.40
CA ASP A 163 -6.43 -13.16 -2.52
C ASP A 163 -4.92 -13.27 -2.77
N THR A 164 -4.51 -14.41 -3.33
CA THR A 164 -3.11 -14.69 -3.63
C THR A 164 -2.70 -13.88 -4.86
N VAL A 165 -2.07 -12.73 -4.64
CA VAL A 165 -1.41 -11.99 -5.72
C VAL A 165 0.00 -12.55 -5.92
N SER A 166 0.14 -13.28 -7.03
CA SER A 166 1.38 -13.65 -7.71
C SER A 166 2.32 -14.62 -6.99
N ARG A 167 2.15 -15.91 -7.26
CA ARG A 167 3.25 -16.89 -7.18
C ARG A 167 3.79 -17.10 -8.60
N ARG A 168 5.02 -16.63 -8.87
CA ARG A 168 5.76 -17.08 -10.05
C ARG A 168 6.19 -18.52 -9.76
N ASP A 169 5.69 -19.48 -10.54
CA ASP A 169 6.10 -20.88 -10.36
C ASP A 169 7.51 -21.12 -10.91
N SER A 170 8.06 -22.31 -10.66
CA SER A 170 9.40 -22.69 -11.14
C SER A 170 9.51 -22.75 -12.67
N ALA A 171 8.39 -22.70 -13.39
CA ALA A 171 8.31 -22.64 -14.84
C ALA A 171 8.13 -21.20 -15.37
N GLY A 172 8.08 -20.19 -14.49
CA GLY A 172 7.95 -18.78 -14.86
C GLY A 172 6.51 -18.30 -15.09
N ASN A 173 5.50 -19.15 -14.87
CA ASN A 173 4.09 -18.77 -15.01
C ASN A 173 3.64 -17.93 -13.82
N VAL A 174 2.69 -17.02 -14.05
CA VAL A 174 2.10 -16.19 -13.00
C VAL A 174 0.61 -16.48 -12.90
N ASN A 175 0.19 -16.93 -11.72
CA ASN A 175 -1.20 -17.19 -11.39
C ASN A 175 -1.69 -16.19 -10.35
N ILE A 176 -2.82 -15.54 -10.62
CA ILE A 176 -3.50 -14.64 -9.67
C ILE A 176 -4.84 -15.27 -9.30
N LYS A 177 -5.05 -15.45 -8.00
CA LYS A 177 -6.29 -16.00 -7.44
C LYS A 177 -6.97 -14.97 -6.55
N ILE A 178 -8.28 -14.83 -6.72
CA ILE A 178 -9.14 -14.00 -5.88
C ILE A 178 -10.16 -14.92 -5.21
N ASN A 179 -10.19 -14.94 -3.89
CA ASN A 179 -11.00 -15.86 -3.09
C ASN A 179 -10.80 -17.35 -3.43
N GLY A 180 -9.56 -17.74 -3.75
CA GLY A 180 -9.22 -19.10 -4.18
C GLY A 180 -9.56 -19.43 -5.65
N GLU A 181 -10.29 -18.56 -6.35
CA GLU A 181 -10.64 -18.71 -7.76
C GLU A 181 -9.60 -18.05 -8.66
N GLN A 182 -9.17 -18.72 -9.72
CA GLN A 182 -8.17 -18.18 -10.63
C GLN A 182 -8.77 -17.13 -11.57
N VAL A 183 -8.29 -15.89 -11.43
CA VAL A 183 -8.78 -14.74 -12.21
C VAL A 183 -7.83 -14.39 -13.33
N VAL A 184 -6.51 -14.54 -13.12
CA VAL A 184 -5.51 -14.27 -14.15
C VAL A 184 -4.52 -15.42 -14.24
N ASP A 185 -4.24 -15.83 -15.47
CA ASP A 185 -3.20 -16.80 -15.83
C ASP A 185 -2.27 -16.18 -16.86
N ILE A 186 -0.97 -16.17 -16.59
CA ILE A 186 0.05 -15.69 -17.51
C ILE A 186 1.06 -16.82 -17.70
N GLN A 187 1.16 -17.29 -18.93
CA GLN A 187 2.09 -18.35 -19.32
C GLN A 187 3.02 -17.82 -20.40
N GLY A 188 4.30 -18.17 -20.32
CA GLY A 188 5.31 -17.77 -21.29
C GLY A 188 6.28 -18.92 -21.55
N SER A 189 6.59 -19.14 -22.83
CA SER A 189 7.56 -20.12 -23.31
C SER A 189 8.37 -19.52 -24.46
N ASP A 190 9.41 -20.23 -24.89
CA ASP A 190 10.22 -19.82 -26.05
C ASP A 190 9.40 -19.72 -27.35
N SER A 191 8.30 -20.46 -27.45
CA SER A 191 7.42 -20.50 -28.62
C SER A 191 6.28 -19.46 -28.60
N GLY A 192 6.13 -18.71 -27.49
CA GLY A 192 5.06 -17.74 -27.32
C GLY A 192 4.54 -17.65 -25.89
N GLY A 193 3.58 -16.76 -25.68
CA GLY A 193 2.94 -16.50 -24.39
C GLY A 193 1.42 -16.32 -24.48
N ARG A 194 0.76 -16.52 -23.36
CA ARG A 194 -0.69 -16.41 -23.22
C ARG A 194 -1.05 -15.69 -21.92
N ILE A 195 -2.05 -14.81 -22.00
CA ILE A 195 -2.68 -14.17 -20.84
C ILE A 195 -4.17 -14.48 -20.90
N GLN A 196 -4.69 -15.08 -19.84
CA GLN A 196 -6.13 -15.33 -19.67
C GLN A 196 -6.65 -14.53 -18.48
N ILE A 197 -7.79 -13.87 -18.67
CA ILE A 197 -8.55 -13.24 -17.59
C ILE A 197 -9.93 -13.89 -17.55
N ARG A 198 -10.30 -14.41 -16.38
CA ARG A 198 -11.57 -15.09 -16.15
C ARG A 198 -12.40 -14.32 -15.14
N ASP A 199 -13.72 -14.37 -15.33
CA ASP A 199 -14.66 -13.94 -14.31
C ASP A 199 -14.52 -14.88 -13.10
N PRO A 200 -14.25 -14.37 -11.88
CA PRO A 200 -14.05 -15.23 -10.71
C PRO A 200 -15.29 -16.11 -10.45
N LYS A 201 -16.47 -15.50 -10.43
CA LYS A 201 -17.72 -16.15 -10.01
C LYS A 201 -18.20 -17.23 -10.97
N THR A 202 -17.94 -17.05 -12.27
CA THR A 202 -18.46 -17.93 -13.33
C THR A 202 -17.39 -18.78 -14.00
N GLY A 203 -16.10 -18.49 -13.77
CA GLY A 203 -14.96 -19.09 -14.46
C GLY A 203 -14.87 -18.76 -15.96
N LYS A 204 -15.78 -17.92 -16.47
CA LYS A 204 -15.90 -17.58 -17.88
C LYS A 204 -14.69 -16.76 -18.32
N LEU A 205 -14.08 -17.15 -19.45
CA LEU A 205 -12.99 -16.39 -20.06
C LEU A 205 -13.51 -15.04 -20.61
N ILE A 206 -13.03 -13.95 -20.01
CA ILE A 206 -13.35 -12.58 -20.42
C ILE A 206 -12.33 -12.10 -21.44
N VAL A 207 -11.03 -12.33 -21.19
CA VAL A 207 -9.96 -11.90 -22.08
C VAL A 207 -8.99 -13.04 -22.32
N ASP A 208 -8.61 -13.25 -23.57
CA ASP A 208 -7.58 -14.19 -23.99
C ASP A 208 -6.63 -13.49 -24.95
N ILE A 209 -5.40 -13.28 -24.51
CA ILE A 209 -4.32 -12.72 -25.32
C ILE A 209 -3.36 -13.87 -25.58
N GLN A 210 -3.04 -14.11 -26.84
CA GLN A 210 -2.06 -15.11 -27.25
C GLN A 210 -1.06 -14.43 -28.19
N GLY A 211 0.23 -14.66 -27.98
CA GLY A 211 1.29 -14.21 -28.87
C GLY A 211 2.27 -15.34 -29.10
N GLY A 212 2.75 -15.48 -30.32
CA GLY A 212 3.77 -16.46 -30.69
C GLY A 212 4.47 -16.05 -31.98
N GLU A 213 5.32 -16.93 -32.49
CA GLU A 213 6.18 -16.67 -33.65
C GLU A 213 5.40 -16.23 -34.91
N ASN A 214 4.16 -16.71 -35.06
CA ASN A 214 3.28 -16.40 -36.20
C ASN A 214 2.38 -15.17 -35.99
N GLY A 215 2.60 -14.41 -34.91
CA GLY A 215 1.79 -13.25 -34.53
C GLY A 215 0.95 -13.48 -33.27
N GLY A 216 -0.09 -12.68 -33.08
CA GLY A 216 -0.88 -12.70 -31.86
C GLY A 216 -2.37 -12.45 -32.07
N THR A 217 -3.18 -12.89 -31.12
CA THR A 217 -4.62 -12.67 -31.11
C THR A 217 -5.07 -12.13 -29.75
N VAL A 218 -6.07 -11.26 -29.78
CA VAL A 218 -6.80 -10.80 -28.60
C VAL A 218 -8.25 -11.18 -28.79
N LYS A 219 -8.82 -11.87 -27.80
CA LYS A 219 -10.24 -12.19 -27.74
C LYS A 219 -10.84 -11.58 -26.48
N ILE A 220 -12.02 -11.00 -26.62
CA ILE A 220 -12.84 -10.50 -25.51
C ILE A 220 -14.19 -11.22 -25.57
N ASP A 221 -14.62 -11.83 -24.47
CA ASP A 221 -15.82 -12.67 -24.37
C ASP A 221 -15.88 -13.76 -25.45
N GLY A 222 -14.73 -14.35 -25.77
CA GLY A 222 -14.60 -15.38 -26.80
C GLY A 222 -14.65 -14.86 -28.24
N LYS A 223 -14.88 -13.56 -28.47
CA LYS A 223 -14.86 -12.94 -29.81
C LYS A 223 -13.47 -12.36 -30.09
N THR A 224 -12.91 -12.70 -31.24
CA THR A 224 -11.64 -12.10 -31.69
C THR A 224 -11.84 -10.62 -31.97
N THR A 225 -11.18 -9.78 -31.19
CA THR A 225 -11.23 -8.31 -31.33
C THR A 225 -10.02 -7.78 -32.09
N ALA A 226 -8.88 -8.46 -32.03
CA ALA A 226 -7.69 -8.10 -32.79
C ALA A 226 -6.86 -9.33 -33.17
N LYS A 227 -6.23 -9.27 -34.35
CA LYS A 227 -5.24 -10.26 -34.82
C LYS A 227 -4.08 -9.52 -35.47
N ALA A 228 -2.88 -9.79 -34.99
CA ALA A 228 -1.63 -9.38 -35.60
C ALA A 228 -0.98 -10.61 -36.23
N THR A 229 -0.50 -10.49 -37.46
CA THR A 229 0.25 -11.58 -38.13
C THR A 229 1.67 -11.10 -38.31
N SER A 230 2.65 -11.91 -37.90
CA SER A 230 4.05 -11.64 -38.18
C SER A 230 4.33 -12.05 -39.62
N THR A 231 4.64 -11.10 -40.50
CA THR A 231 5.23 -11.41 -41.80
C THR A 231 6.72 -11.58 -41.58
N GLY A 232 7.16 -12.84 -41.42
CA GLY A 232 8.57 -13.17 -41.27
C GLY A 232 9.41 -12.56 -42.41
N HIS A 233 10.54 -11.97 -42.03
CA HIS A 233 11.59 -11.54 -42.95
C HIS A 233 12.59 -12.67 -43.18
#